data_AF-Q8SNX3-F1
#
_entry.id   AF-Q8SNX3-F1
#
_cell.length_a   1.000
_cell.length_b   1.000
_cell.length_c   1.000
_cell.angle_alpha   90.00
_cell.angle_beta   90.00
_cell.angle_gamma   90.00
#
_symmetry.space_group_name_H-M   'P 1'
#
loop_
_entity.id
_entity.type
_entity.pdbx_description
1 polymer ?
#
loop_
_entity_poly.entity_id
_entity_poly.type
_entity_poly.pdbx_seq_one_letter_code
_entity_poly.pdbx_strand_id
1 'polypeptide(L)' 'ERVRFLDRYYYNGEETVRFDSDVGEYRAVTELGRPDAEYWNSLKDFLEDARASVDTFCRYNYGVGES' A
#
# COMPACT_ATOMS: atom_id res chain seq x y z
N GLU A 1 8.13 -12.75 12.93
CA GLU A 1 8.35 -11.27 12.86
C GLU A 1 7.13 -10.61 12.21
N ARG A 2 6.78 -9.36 12.58
CA ARG A 2 5.64 -8.64 11.97
C ARG A 2 6.17 -7.66 10.92
N VAL A 3 6.05 -8.04 9.64
CA VAL A 3 6.41 -7.22 8.48
C VAL A 3 5.17 -6.48 7.98
N ARG A 4 5.32 -5.20 7.67
CA ARG A 4 4.24 -4.32 7.19
C ARG A 4 4.73 -3.52 5.98
N PHE A 5 3.95 -3.53 4.92
CA PHE A 5 4.20 -2.72 3.73
C PHE A 5 3.35 -1.44 3.77
N LEU A 6 3.98 -0.31 3.51
CA LEU A 6 3.33 1.00 3.44
C LEU A 6 3.76 1.70 2.16
N ASP A 7 2.79 1.98 1.31
CA ASP A 7 2.95 2.79 0.11
C ASP A 7 2.24 4.12 0.33
N ARG A 8 2.98 5.22 0.21
CA ARG A 8 2.55 6.56 0.66
C ARG A 8 2.84 7.59 -0.41
N TYR A 9 1.79 8.34 -0.77
CA TYR A 9 1.84 9.37 -1.79
C TYR A 9 1.76 10.74 -1.13
N TYR A 10 2.65 11.64 -1.56
CA TYR A 10 2.79 12.98 -0.99
C TYR A 10 2.60 14.04 -2.06
N TYR A 11 1.80 15.06 -1.76
CA TYR A 11 1.64 16.27 -2.56
C TYR A 11 1.99 17.49 -1.70
N ASN A 12 2.94 18.32 -2.16
CA ASN A 12 3.45 19.47 -1.40
C ASN A 12 3.90 19.15 0.04
N GLY A 13 4.44 17.95 0.25
CA GLY A 13 4.90 17.49 1.57
C GLY A 13 3.80 16.96 2.49
N GLU A 14 2.54 17.03 2.08
CA GLU A 14 1.40 16.45 2.78
C GLU A 14 1.06 15.07 2.18
N GLU A 15 0.82 14.08 3.04
CA GLU A 15 0.41 12.75 2.60
C GLU A 15 -1.05 12.78 2.15
N THR A 16 -1.34 12.39 0.91
CA THR A 16 -2.69 12.42 0.35
C THR A 16 -3.34 11.05 0.29
N VAL A 17 -2.56 9.99 0.02
CA VAL A 17 -3.06 8.61 -0.11
C VAL A 17 -2.06 7.62 0.52
N ARG A 18 -2.59 6.58 1.15
CA ARG A 18 -1.81 5.49 1.74
C ARG A 18 -2.40 4.13 1.40
N PHE A 19 -1.56 3.17 1.03
CA PHE A 19 -1.86 1.75 1.20
C PHE A 19 -1.12 1.22 2.42
N ASP A 20 -1.81 0.36 3.16
CA ASP A 20 -1.31 -0.33 4.34
C ASP A 20 -1.62 -1.80 4.20
N SER A 21 -0.61 -2.67 4.23
CA SER A 21 -0.81 -4.12 4.08
C SER A 21 -1.70 -4.72 5.17
N ASP A 22 -1.80 -4.08 6.34
CA ASP A 22 -2.70 -4.53 7.40
C ASP A 22 -4.18 -4.16 7.13
N VAL A 23 -4.43 -3.20 6.22
CA VAL A 23 -5.77 -2.77 5.80
C VAL A 23 -6.15 -3.41 4.46
N GLY A 24 -5.20 -3.50 3.53
CA GLY A 24 -5.37 -4.14 2.23
C GLY A 24 -6.08 -3.30 1.16
N GLU A 25 -6.14 -1.98 1.32
CA GLU A 25 -6.70 -1.04 0.34
C GLU A 25 -6.04 0.34 0.43
N TYR A 26 -6.14 1.12 -0.64
CA TYR A 26 -5.72 2.53 -0.65
C TYR A 26 -6.75 3.38 0.09
N ARG A 27 -6.30 4.26 0.99
CA ARG A 27 -7.14 5.22 1.69
C ARG A 27 -6.62 6.63 1.51
N ALA A 28 -7.54 7.53 1.22
CA ALA A 28 -7.27 8.95 1.23
C ALA A 28 -6.96 9.39 2.67
N VAL A 29 -5.82 10.03 2.86
CA VAL A 29 -5.42 10.67 4.13
C VAL A 29 -6.00 12.08 4.21
N THR A 30 -6.17 12.72 3.06
CA THR A 30 -6.82 14.02 2.88
C THR A 30 -7.87 13.92 1.79
N GLU A 31 -8.82 14.86 1.74
CA GLU A 31 -9.86 14.89 0.70
C GLU A 31 -9.29 14.94 -0.73
N LEU A 32 -8.10 15.52 -0.90
CA LEU A 32 -7.43 15.59 -2.21
C LEU A 32 -7.09 14.20 -2.76
N GLY A 33 -6.79 13.23 -1.90
CA GLY A 33 -6.45 11.86 -2.31
C GLY A 33 -7.65 10.94 -2.57
N ARG A 34 -8.89 11.41 -2.34
CA ARG A 34 -10.10 10.59 -2.51
C ARG A 34 -10.25 10.02 -3.93
N PRO A 35 -10.09 10.83 -5.01
CA PRO A 35 -10.23 10.30 -6.37
C PRO A 35 -9.20 9.23 -6.70
N ASP A 36 -7.95 9.42 -6.25
CA ASP A 36 -6.86 8.46 -6.48
C ASP A 36 -7.10 7.15 -5.73
N ALA A 37 -7.51 7.22 -4.46
CA ALA A 37 -7.83 6.04 -3.66
C ALA A 37 -9.00 5.24 -4.25
N GLU A 38 -10.07 5.91 -4.68
CA GLU A 38 -11.21 5.25 -5.34
C GLU A 38 -10.81 4.61 -6.65
N TYR A 39 -10.04 5.32 -7.49
CA TYR A 39 -9.57 4.81 -8.76
C TYR A 39 -8.66 3.59 -8.58
N TRP A 40 -7.64 3.67 -7.71
CA TRP A 40 -6.71 2.57 -7.48
C TRP A 40 -7.37 1.34 -6.87
N ASN A 41 -8.33 1.52 -5.95
CA ASN A 41 -9.09 0.39 -5.41
C ASN A 41 -10.03 -0.26 -6.46
N SER A 42 -10.42 0.47 -7.51
CA SER A 42 -11.19 -0.09 -8.62
C SER A 42 -10.36 -0.93 -9.58
N LEU A 43 -9.04 -0.71 -9.61
CA LEU A 43 -8.09 -1.44 -10.44
C LEU A 43 -7.63 -2.72 -9.71
N LYS A 44 -8.36 -3.82 -9.93
CA LYS A 44 -8.14 -5.08 -9.21
C LYS A 44 -6.68 -5.56 -9.26
N ASP A 45 -6.08 -5.61 -10.44
CA ASP A 45 -4.71 -6.14 -10.58
C ASP A 45 -3.70 -5.29 -9.80
N PHE A 46 -3.85 -3.96 -9.87
CA PHE A 46 -3.02 -3.02 -9.10
C PHE A 46 -3.17 -3.20 -7.59
N LEU A 47 -4.41 -3.39 -7.12
CA LEU A 47 -4.68 -3.60 -5.70
C LEU A 47 -4.13 -4.93 -5.19
N GLU A 48 -4.21 -6.00 -5.99
CA GLU A 48 -3.63 -7.30 -5.65
C GLU A 48 -2.09 -7.26 -5.62
N ASP A 49 -1.45 -6.55 -6.54
CA ASP A 49 0.01 -6.35 -6.51
C ASP A 49 0.45 -5.60 -5.24
N ALA A 50 -0.29 -4.56 -4.84
CA ALA A 50 -0.04 -3.85 -3.58
C ALA A 50 -0.20 -4.76 -2.34
N ARG A 51 -1.22 -5.63 -2.33
CA ARG A 51 -1.45 -6.63 -1.28
C ARG A 51 -0.31 -7.64 -1.18
N ALA A 52 0.19 -8.11 -2.32
CA ALA A 52 1.28 -9.09 -2.38
C ALA A 52 2.65 -8.51 -1.97
N SER A 53 2.83 -7.19 -2.05
CA SER A 53 4.12 -6.52 -1.84
C SER A 53 4.72 -6.75 -0.44
N VAL A 54 3.90 -7.04 0.58
CA VAL A 54 4.42 -7.40 1.92
C VAL A 54 5.21 -8.71 1.90
N ASP A 55 4.85 -9.66 1.03
CA ASP A 55 5.55 -10.93 0.88
C ASP A 55 6.64 -10.85 -0.18
N THR A 56 6.26 -10.40 -1.38
CA THR A 56 7.13 -10.44 -2.57
C THR A 56 8.25 -9.43 -2.53
N PHE A 57 8.06 -8.30 -1.83
CA PHE A 57 9.08 -7.27 -1.68
C PHE A 57 9.63 -7.23 -0.25
N CYS A 58 8.78 -7.05 0.77
CA CYS A 58 9.30 -6.88 2.12
C CYS A 58 9.90 -8.17 2.69
N ARG A 59 9.12 -9.23 2.92
CA ARG A 59 9.64 -10.47 3.52
C ARG A 59 10.78 -11.08 2.70
N TYR A 60 10.64 -11.07 1.38
CA TYR A 60 11.69 -11.52 0.46
C TYR A 60 13.02 -10.79 0.68
N ASN A 61 13.03 -9.45 0.64
CA ASN A 61 14.26 -8.66 0.77
C ASN A 61 14.85 -8.70 2.19
N TYR A 62 14.02 -8.81 3.23
CA TYR A 62 14.49 -8.94 4.60
C TYR A 62 14.95 -10.37 4.95
N GLY A 63 14.76 -11.35 4.05
CA GLY A 63 15.12 -12.75 4.31
C GLY A 63 14.27 -13.41 5.39
N VAL A 64 13.03 -12.92 5.57
CA VAL A 64 12.08 -13.41 6.59
C VAL A 64 11.11 -14.45 6.00
N GLY A 65 11.42 -14.97 4.81
CA GLY A 65 10.69 -16.06 4.15
C GLY A 65 11.33 -17.42 4.44
N GLU A 66 10.53 -18.35 4.95
CA GLU A 66 10.85 -19.73 5.37
C GLU A 66 11.54 -19.89 6.73
N SER A 67 10.71 -20.03 7.76
CA SER A 67 10.95 -20.83 8.97
C SER A 67 9.76 -21.76 9.20
#